data_AF-A0A7S4IJL4-F1
#
_entry.id   AF-A0A7S4IJL4-F1
#
_cell.length_a   1.000
_cell.length_b   1.000
_cell.length_c   1.000
_cell.angle_alpha   90.00
_cell.angle_beta   90.00
_cell.angle_gamma   90.00
#
_symmetry.space_group_name_H-M   'P 1'
#
loop_
_entity.id
_entity.type
_entity.pdbx_description
1 polymer ?
#
loop_
_entity_poly.entity_id
_entity_poly.type
_entity_poly.pdbx_seq_one_letter_code
_entity_poly.pdbx_strand_id
1 'polypeptide(L)'
;MSSGSITGLRRRKGSGAAAAPAHPLPDAPTSADDVGTRDHDNGATSSGAEADTGAETAAAAAATAAMVPSEVLDQTFRSAMKAAAAVWVTMTIGSFALCKPQQYRPQESEGASLALGAASLVMGVSVVTRGLPLFFAEPFKGKKSLGGTGGNGNGAGGEIGPERAGNMTVVGSRISGAALVGFFVQAVSSITNGTMALFPTPMLVDPVTGMDVYLLRWCEWAPLSFLMAYLTACMDADVSSGGAKAALHFGLCQGISTLCGIFFPVIHSAPLWWAVMVISVVLHATLYPLLSSKLARVRSLLSEPEPCTAPEMERHERIRVAAQLVRLVTVAWATLILFYFLAWLFRVSGTANALMEVSVEVLSKHLYLNFLLDAHHRIFDPSKKAERSLAEIGHMLSQVHERRSSYSSDSDDDYDSYSDEEDSSYEGSVGRAPQNGGSGSINKDVSLHVQLVGGEDCPTRKEGAQIADSKNVPGVVEMPGTKDQ
;
A
#
# COMPACT_ATOMS: atom_id res chain seq x y z
N MET A 1 20.98 14.45 -62.22
CA MET A 1 20.08 14.91 -63.29
C MET A 1 18.66 14.54 -62.91
N SER A 2 17.71 15.44 -63.21
CA SER A 2 16.27 15.42 -62.91
C SER A 2 15.84 15.94 -61.53
N SER A 3 15.83 17.26 -61.44
CA SER A 3 15.03 18.05 -60.49
C SER A 3 13.61 18.17 -61.03
N GLY A 4 12.59 17.98 -60.19
CA GLY A 4 11.18 18.19 -60.52
C GLY A 4 10.54 19.20 -59.56
N SER A 5 10.49 20.46 -59.99
CA SER A 5 9.77 21.57 -59.37
C SER A 5 8.28 21.50 -59.73
N ILE A 6 7.38 21.58 -58.76
CA ILE A 6 5.97 21.96 -58.99
C ILE A 6 5.52 22.95 -57.91
N THR A 7 5.40 24.20 -58.35
CA THR A 7 4.62 25.28 -57.75
C THR A 7 3.17 25.19 -58.25
N GLY A 8 2.19 25.44 -57.36
CA GLY A 8 0.78 25.53 -57.76
C GLY A 8 -0.14 25.95 -56.60
N LEU A 9 -0.37 27.27 -56.51
CA LEU A 9 -1.31 27.91 -55.59
C LEU A 9 -2.74 27.35 -55.68
N ARG A 10 -3.41 27.18 -54.52
CA ARG A 10 -4.85 27.48 -54.42
C ARG A 10 -5.21 28.00 -53.03
N ARG A 11 -5.27 29.33 -52.92
CA ARG A 11 -5.77 30.09 -51.76
C ARG A 11 -7.30 29.98 -51.75
N ARG A 12 -7.89 29.30 -50.75
CA ARG A 12 -9.34 29.30 -50.50
C ARG A 12 -9.62 30.01 -49.19
N LYS A 13 -10.37 31.10 -49.29
CA LYS A 13 -10.88 31.95 -48.21
C LYS A 13 -12.29 31.44 -47.87
N GLY A 14 -12.56 31.19 -46.60
CA GLY A 14 -13.89 30.85 -46.04
C GLY A 14 -13.73 30.74 -44.52
N SER A 15 -14.02 31.79 -43.77
CA SER A 15 -15.33 32.19 -43.24
C SER A 15 -15.78 31.34 -42.04
N GLY A 16 -15.71 31.96 -40.86
CA GLY A 16 -16.69 31.84 -39.77
C GLY A 16 -16.79 30.49 -39.07
N ALA A 17 -16.16 30.37 -37.90
CA ALA A 17 -16.63 29.49 -36.85
C ALA A 17 -16.68 30.29 -35.54
N ALA A 18 -17.88 30.34 -34.98
CA ALA A 18 -18.28 31.12 -33.83
C ALA A 18 -17.54 30.70 -32.55
N ALA A 19 -17.19 31.70 -31.74
CA ALA A 19 -16.72 31.54 -30.38
C ALA A 19 -17.84 30.94 -29.51
N ALA A 20 -17.54 29.84 -28.84
CA ALA A 20 -18.38 29.29 -27.78
C ALA A 20 -18.29 30.16 -26.51
N PRO A 21 -19.38 30.32 -25.75
CA PRO A 21 -19.43 31.23 -24.61
C PRO A 21 -18.67 30.67 -23.39
N ALA A 22 -17.95 31.56 -22.73
CA ALA A 22 -17.34 31.31 -21.42
C ALA A 22 -18.43 31.10 -20.36
N HIS A 23 -18.30 30.02 -19.58
CA HIS A 23 -19.08 29.83 -18.36
C HIS A 23 -18.63 30.83 -17.28
N PRO A 24 -19.54 31.51 -16.57
CA PRO A 24 -19.19 32.36 -15.45
C PRO A 24 -18.86 31.51 -14.21
N LEU A 25 -17.82 31.93 -13.49
CA LEU A 25 -17.49 31.50 -12.13
C LEU A 25 -18.59 31.93 -11.15
N PRO A 26 -18.91 31.14 -10.13
CA PRO A 26 -19.84 31.54 -9.08
C PRO A 26 -19.21 32.58 -8.15
N ASP A 27 -19.99 33.63 -7.88
CA ASP A 27 -19.66 34.75 -7.01
C ASP A 27 -19.38 34.32 -5.57
N ALA A 28 -18.36 34.96 -4.98
CA ALA A 28 -18.10 34.91 -3.55
C ALA A 28 -19.18 35.70 -2.79
N PRO A 29 -19.69 35.20 -1.65
CA PRO A 29 -20.62 35.96 -0.84
C PRO A 29 -19.87 37.08 -0.10
N THR A 30 -20.18 38.32 -0.49
CA THR A 30 -19.99 39.52 0.33
C THR A 30 -21.02 39.54 1.45
N SER A 31 -20.58 39.50 2.70
CA SER A 31 -21.38 39.91 3.86
C SER A 31 -20.74 41.16 4.47
N ALA A 32 -21.44 42.28 4.32
CA ALA A 32 -21.22 43.50 5.06
C ALA A 32 -21.93 43.41 6.43
N ASP A 33 -21.27 44.01 7.41
CA ASP A 33 -21.79 44.72 8.59
C ASP A 33 -22.90 44.08 9.44
N ASP A 34 -22.57 43.78 10.70
CA ASP A 34 -23.35 44.38 11.78
C ASP A 34 -22.51 44.61 13.05
N VAL A 35 -22.60 45.85 13.53
CA VAL A 35 -21.97 46.39 14.73
C VAL A 35 -23.01 46.28 15.84
N GLY A 36 -22.78 45.37 16.79
CA GLY A 36 -23.66 45.17 17.94
C GLY A 36 -22.86 45.03 19.22
N THR A 37 -22.58 46.16 19.86
CA THR A 37 -22.15 46.27 21.26
C THR A 37 -23.06 45.47 22.21
N ARG A 38 -22.49 44.60 23.04
CA ARG A 38 -23.09 44.29 24.34
C ARG A 38 -22.07 43.83 25.37
N ASP A 39 -22.02 44.63 26.43
CA ASP A 39 -21.28 44.46 27.67
C ASP A 39 -21.74 43.25 28.50
N HIS A 40 -20.81 42.82 29.36
CA HIS A 40 -20.97 42.20 30.67
C HIS A 40 -21.95 41.02 30.82
N ASP A 41 -21.38 39.83 31.09
CA ASP A 41 -21.59 39.21 32.41
C ASP A 41 -20.56 38.10 32.71
N ASN A 42 -19.99 38.21 33.91
CA ASN A 42 -19.12 37.22 34.55
C ASN A 42 -19.99 36.05 35.05
N GLY A 43 -19.66 34.83 34.65
CA GLY A 43 -20.33 33.62 35.14
C GLY A 43 -19.53 32.36 34.82
N ALA A 44 -18.51 32.10 35.63
CA ALA A 44 -17.72 30.88 35.58
C ALA A 44 -18.60 29.63 35.82
N THR A 45 -18.68 28.74 34.82
CA THR A 45 -19.01 27.33 35.02
C THR A 45 -18.13 26.47 34.10
N SER A 46 -17.20 25.74 34.70
CA SER A 46 -16.21 24.87 34.06
C SER A 46 -16.79 23.49 33.73
N SER A 47 -17.82 23.43 32.86
CA SER A 47 -18.44 22.16 32.42
C SER A 47 -18.32 21.90 30.91
N GLY A 48 -17.56 22.72 30.17
CA GLY A 48 -17.46 22.62 28.70
C GLY A 48 -16.40 21.66 28.14
N ALA A 49 -15.48 21.13 28.96
CA ALA A 49 -14.34 20.36 28.46
C ALA A 49 -14.65 18.86 28.18
N GLU A 50 -15.74 18.31 28.75
CA GLU A 50 -16.10 16.90 28.54
C GLU A 50 -16.92 16.65 27.26
N ALA A 51 -17.62 17.67 26.73
CA ALA A 51 -18.45 17.51 25.54
C ALA A 51 -17.63 17.46 24.23
N ASP A 52 -16.51 18.18 24.14
CA ASP A 52 -15.69 18.24 22.92
C ASP A 52 -14.85 16.96 22.71
N THR A 53 -14.40 16.31 23.78
CA THR A 53 -13.62 15.06 23.68
C THR A 53 -14.47 13.88 23.18
N GLY A 54 -15.78 13.88 23.44
CA GLY A 54 -16.70 12.85 22.96
C GLY A 54 -16.96 12.90 21.45
N ALA A 55 -16.99 14.10 20.85
CA ALA A 55 -17.22 14.26 19.41
C ALA A 55 -15.98 13.85 18.59
N GLU A 56 -14.79 14.19 19.07
CA GLU A 56 -13.52 13.87 18.40
C GLU A 56 -13.21 12.37 18.42
N THR A 57 -13.46 11.70 19.56
CA THR A 57 -13.33 10.24 19.69
C THR A 57 -14.35 9.49 18.84
N ALA A 58 -15.58 9.99 18.71
CA ALA A 58 -16.60 9.41 17.82
C ALA A 58 -16.21 9.53 16.34
N ALA A 59 -15.60 10.65 15.92
CA ALA A 59 -15.13 10.85 14.55
C ALA A 59 -13.94 9.94 14.20
N ALA A 60 -12.97 9.78 15.11
CA ALA A 60 -11.85 8.85 14.94
C ALA A 60 -12.32 7.38 14.90
N ALA A 61 -13.26 7.00 15.76
CA ALA A 61 -13.87 5.67 15.74
C ALA A 61 -14.65 5.41 14.43
N ALA A 62 -15.40 6.39 13.93
CA ALA A 62 -16.11 6.29 12.65
C ALA A 62 -15.15 6.19 11.46
N ALA A 63 -14.06 6.95 11.45
CA ALA A 63 -13.02 6.87 10.41
C ALA A 63 -12.31 5.50 10.40
N THR A 64 -12.13 4.90 11.58
CA THR A 64 -11.55 3.57 11.73
C THR A 64 -12.51 2.46 11.27
N ALA A 65 -13.80 2.62 11.57
CA ALA A 65 -14.85 1.70 11.13
C ALA A 65 -15.05 1.68 9.60
N ALA A 66 -14.58 2.71 8.88
CA ALA A 66 -14.76 2.86 7.43
C ALA A 66 -13.73 2.08 6.58
N MET A 67 -12.59 1.65 7.16
CA MET A 67 -11.58 0.90 6.41
C MET A 67 -12.06 -0.51 6.03
N VAL A 68 -11.67 -0.97 4.83
CA VAL A 68 -11.98 -2.33 4.37
C VAL A 68 -11.36 -3.34 5.34
N PRO A 69 -12.17 -4.23 5.95
CA PRO A 69 -11.66 -5.34 6.74
C PRO A 69 -10.63 -6.12 5.92
N SER A 70 -9.50 -6.47 6.53
CA SER A 70 -8.41 -7.17 5.85
C SER A 70 -8.86 -8.47 5.18
N GLU A 71 -9.87 -9.15 5.74
CA GLU A 71 -10.50 -10.35 5.18
C GLU A 71 -11.23 -10.09 3.86
N VAL A 72 -11.98 -8.98 3.77
CA VAL A 72 -12.68 -8.57 2.55
C VAL A 72 -11.66 -8.19 1.48
N LEU A 73 -10.59 -7.50 1.88
CA LEU A 73 -9.49 -7.13 0.98
C LEU A 73 -8.76 -8.37 0.44
N ASP A 74 -8.47 -9.34 1.30
CA ASP A 74 -7.87 -10.64 0.94
C ASP A 74 -8.73 -11.41 -0.08
N GLN A 75 -10.03 -11.53 0.18
CA GLN A 75 -10.98 -12.18 -0.74
C GLN A 75 -11.06 -11.45 -2.09
N THR A 76 -11.04 -10.12 -2.06
CA THR A 76 -11.07 -9.26 -3.24
C THR A 76 -9.82 -9.49 -4.11
N PHE A 77 -8.64 -9.54 -3.49
CA PHE A 77 -7.38 -9.81 -4.19
C PHE A 77 -7.35 -11.20 -4.82
N ARG A 78 -7.81 -12.24 -4.11
CA ARG A 78 -7.90 -13.59 -4.66
C ARG A 78 -8.85 -13.67 -5.84
N SER A 79 -9.96 -12.94 -5.79
CA SER A 79 -10.95 -12.92 -6.87
C SER A 79 -10.41 -12.21 -8.10
N ALA A 80 -9.78 -11.05 -7.92
CA ALA A 80 -9.12 -10.32 -9.01
C ALA A 80 -7.98 -11.13 -9.64
N MET A 81 -7.19 -11.84 -8.84
CA MET A 81 -6.13 -12.73 -9.32
C MET A 81 -6.68 -13.86 -10.20
N LYS A 82 -7.75 -14.54 -9.77
CA LYS A 82 -8.40 -15.59 -10.57
C LYS A 82 -8.92 -15.05 -11.91
N ALA A 83 -9.54 -13.86 -11.89
CA ALA A 83 -10.00 -13.20 -13.11
C ALA A 83 -8.82 -12.86 -14.04
N ALA A 84 -7.75 -12.26 -13.51
CA ALA A 84 -6.55 -11.95 -14.27
C ALA A 84 -5.88 -13.21 -14.86
N ALA A 85 -5.85 -14.32 -14.12
CA ALA A 85 -5.35 -15.61 -14.60
C ALA A 85 -6.20 -16.16 -15.76
N ALA A 86 -7.52 -16.13 -15.63
CA ALA A 86 -8.43 -16.57 -16.69
C ALA A 86 -8.26 -15.72 -17.97
N VAL A 87 -8.14 -14.40 -17.83
CA VAL A 87 -7.89 -13.47 -18.94
C VAL A 87 -6.53 -13.76 -19.58
N TRP A 88 -5.46 -13.90 -18.79
CA TRP A 88 -4.11 -14.21 -19.29
C TRP A 88 -4.09 -15.53 -20.08
N VAL A 89 -4.66 -16.61 -19.54
CA VAL A 89 -4.72 -17.91 -20.24
C VAL A 89 -5.51 -17.79 -21.54
N THR A 90 -6.67 -17.12 -21.51
CA THR A 90 -7.53 -16.94 -22.69
C THR A 90 -6.81 -16.13 -23.78
N MET A 91 -6.18 -15.02 -23.41
CA MET A 91 -5.42 -14.17 -24.32
C MET A 91 -4.21 -14.90 -24.89
N THR A 92 -3.50 -15.67 -24.06
CA THR A 92 -2.36 -16.48 -24.47
C THR A 92 -2.80 -17.50 -25.51
N ILE A 93 -3.79 -18.34 -25.21
CA ILE A 93 -4.33 -19.33 -26.16
C ILE A 93 -4.82 -18.64 -27.44
N GLY A 94 -5.54 -17.52 -27.31
CA GLY A 94 -6.01 -16.73 -28.44
C GLY A 94 -4.87 -16.21 -29.32
N SER A 95 -3.75 -15.76 -28.73
CA SER A 95 -2.61 -15.25 -29.50
C SER A 95 -1.96 -16.33 -30.37
N PHE A 96 -1.88 -17.57 -29.87
CA PHE A 96 -1.45 -18.72 -30.66
C PHE A 96 -2.52 -19.11 -31.70
N ALA A 97 -3.79 -19.19 -31.32
CA ALA A 97 -4.85 -19.60 -32.25
C ALA A 97 -5.03 -18.65 -33.44
N LEU A 98 -4.81 -17.33 -33.25
CA LEU A 98 -5.03 -16.31 -34.27
C LEU A 98 -3.84 -16.12 -35.22
N CYS A 99 -2.63 -16.55 -34.84
CA CYS A 99 -1.44 -16.36 -35.66
C CYS A 99 -1.24 -17.50 -36.67
N LYS A 100 -0.90 -17.14 -37.90
CA LYS A 100 -0.53 -18.09 -38.96
C LYS A 100 0.84 -18.72 -38.66
N PRO A 101 1.13 -19.94 -39.13
CA PRO A 101 2.43 -20.60 -38.94
C PRO A 101 3.66 -19.75 -39.31
N GLN A 102 3.54 -18.86 -40.30
CA GLN A 102 4.65 -17.98 -40.72
C GLN A 102 4.94 -16.81 -39.76
N GLN A 103 4.00 -16.51 -38.84
CA GLN A 103 4.11 -15.44 -37.85
C GLN A 103 4.75 -15.92 -36.54
N TYR A 104 5.05 -17.22 -36.45
CA TYR A 104 5.86 -17.77 -35.37
C TYR A 104 7.31 -17.63 -35.75
N ARG A 105 8.06 -16.85 -34.97
CA ARG A 105 9.51 -16.83 -35.11
C ARG A 105 10.17 -17.33 -33.84
N PRO A 106 11.22 -18.15 -33.96
CA PRO A 106 12.15 -18.31 -32.86
C PRO A 106 12.78 -16.94 -32.57
N GLN A 107 13.20 -16.72 -31.34
CA GLN A 107 13.93 -15.53 -30.97
C GLN A 107 15.24 -15.49 -31.78
N GLU A 108 15.32 -14.65 -32.81
CA GLU A 108 16.40 -14.71 -33.83
C GLU A 108 17.80 -14.40 -33.26
N SER A 109 17.88 -13.73 -32.11
CA SER A 109 19.16 -13.47 -31.44
C SER A 109 19.34 -14.38 -30.23
N GLU A 110 20.44 -15.13 -30.22
CA GLU A 110 20.87 -15.94 -29.07
C GLU A 110 20.90 -15.11 -27.78
N GLY A 111 21.34 -13.84 -27.89
CA GLY A 111 21.37 -12.91 -26.77
C GLY A 111 19.98 -12.59 -26.18
N ALA A 112 18.93 -12.45 -27.00
CA ALA A 112 17.59 -12.18 -26.48
C ALA A 112 16.96 -13.42 -25.84
N SER A 113 17.19 -14.62 -26.40
CA SER A 113 16.73 -15.88 -25.77
C SER A 113 17.42 -16.10 -24.43
N LEU A 114 18.74 -15.86 -24.35
CA LEU A 114 19.50 -15.93 -23.11
C LEU A 114 18.98 -14.93 -22.06
N ALA A 115 18.72 -13.68 -22.46
CA ALA A 115 18.18 -12.65 -21.57
C ALA A 115 16.81 -13.04 -20.99
N LEU A 116 15.92 -13.57 -21.82
CA LEU A 116 14.60 -14.05 -21.39
C LEU A 116 14.70 -15.28 -20.49
N GLY A 117 15.59 -16.23 -20.81
CA GLY A 117 15.84 -17.39 -19.98
C GLY A 117 16.39 -17.00 -18.60
N ALA A 118 17.35 -16.07 -18.57
CA ALA A 118 17.90 -15.53 -17.33
C ALA A 118 16.83 -14.80 -16.50
N ALA A 119 15.99 -13.99 -17.16
CA ALA A 119 14.86 -13.33 -16.50
C ALA A 119 13.86 -14.32 -15.92
N SER A 120 13.47 -15.34 -16.70
CA SER A 120 12.57 -16.41 -16.24
C SER A 120 13.15 -17.12 -15.01
N LEU A 121 14.46 -17.42 -15.02
CA LEU A 121 15.18 -18.03 -13.90
C LEU A 121 15.20 -17.12 -12.67
N VAL A 122 15.62 -15.86 -12.80
CA VAL A 122 15.65 -14.90 -11.68
C VAL A 122 14.27 -14.74 -11.07
N MET A 123 13.25 -14.63 -11.92
CA MET A 123 11.87 -14.47 -11.47
C MET A 123 11.38 -15.72 -10.74
N GLY A 124 11.64 -16.92 -11.30
CA GLY A 124 11.28 -18.21 -10.71
C GLY A 124 12.02 -18.49 -9.41
N VAL A 125 13.32 -18.20 -9.35
CA VAL A 125 14.12 -18.29 -8.11
C VAL A 125 13.55 -17.36 -7.04
N SER A 126 13.12 -16.15 -7.39
CA SER A 126 12.44 -15.27 -6.43
C SER A 126 11.11 -15.83 -5.92
N VAL A 127 10.31 -16.50 -6.77
CA VAL A 127 9.09 -17.19 -6.32
C VAL A 127 9.43 -18.31 -5.34
N VAL A 128 10.41 -19.15 -5.68
CA VAL A 128 10.79 -20.28 -4.84
C VAL A 128 11.41 -19.81 -3.52
N THR A 129 12.44 -18.97 -3.58
CA THR A 129 13.20 -18.55 -2.38
C THR A 129 12.36 -17.74 -1.40
N ARG A 130 11.40 -16.92 -1.88
CA ARG A 130 10.55 -16.10 -1.00
C ARG A 130 9.19 -16.72 -0.70
N GLY A 131 8.64 -17.51 -1.63
CA GLY A 131 7.35 -18.17 -1.45
C GLY A 131 7.45 -19.42 -0.60
N LEU A 132 8.48 -20.25 -0.82
CA LEU A 132 8.63 -21.53 -0.11
C LEU A 132 8.66 -21.33 1.41
N PRO A 133 9.41 -20.38 2.01
CA PRO A 133 9.35 -20.16 3.45
C PRO A 133 7.94 -19.82 3.95
N LEU A 134 7.15 -19.04 3.20
CA LEU A 134 5.78 -18.68 3.60
C LEU A 134 4.82 -19.87 3.51
N PHE A 135 4.99 -20.76 2.53
CA PHE A 135 4.15 -21.96 2.40
C PHE A 135 4.52 -23.04 3.43
N PHE A 136 5.80 -23.17 3.80
CA PHE A 136 6.27 -24.20 4.72
C PHE A 136 6.31 -23.74 6.19
N ALA A 137 6.24 -22.43 6.45
CA ALA A 137 6.10 -21.90 7.81
C ALA A 137 4.71 -22.13 8.41
N GLU A 138 3.72 -22.55 7.62
CA GLU A 138 2.47 -23.06 8.20
C GLU A 138 2.80 -24.38 8.90
N PRO A 139 2.73 -24.46 10.25
CA PRO A 139 2.92 -25.72 10.95
C PRO A 139 1.88 -26.67 10.37
N PHE A 140 2.34 -27.80 9.81
CA PHE A 140 1.47 -28.88 9.39
C PHE A 140 0.58 -29.20 10.59
N LYS A 141 -0.64 -28.64 10.60
CA LYS A 141 -1.65 -28.96 11.60
C LYS A 141 -1.98 -30.41 11.33
N GLY A 142 -1.25 -31.29 11.98
CA GLY A 142 -1.49 -32.71 11.99
C GLY A 142 -2.94 -32.87 12.42
N LYS A 143 -3.81 -33.20 11.45
CA LYS A 143 -5.15 -33.71 11.71
C LYS A 143 -4.99 -35.05 12.42
N LYS A 144 -4.71 -35.01 13.71
CA LYS A 144 -4.81 -36.13 14.64
C LYS A 144 -5.31 -35.60 15.98
N SER A 145 -6.55 -35.11 15.98
CA SER A 145 -7.43 -35.53 17.07
C SER A 145 -8.01 -36.86 16.60
N LEU A 146 -7.21 -37.92 16.78
CA LEU A 146 -7.73 -39.28 16.73
C LEU A 146 -8.81 -39.36 17.80
N GLY A 147 -9.96 -39.90 17.41
CA GLY A 147 -11.20 -39.86 18.17
C GLY A 147 -11.04 -40.15 19.66
N GLY A 148 -11.47 -39.19 20.47
CA GLY A 148 -12.11 -39.49 21.74
C GLY A 148 -13.48 -40.09 21.47
N THR A 149 -13.50 -41.35 21.06
CA THR A 149 -14.70 -42.17 21.05
C THR A 149 -15.01 -42.53 22.50
N GLY A 150 -16.20 -42.15 22.98
CA GLY A 150 -16.87 -42.86 24.07
C GLY A 150 -16.69 -42.28 25.47
N GLY A 151 -17.76 -41.72 26.01
CA GLY A 151 -17.86 -41.33 27.41
C GLY A 151 -19.25 -40.80 27.76
N ASN A 152 -20.29 -41.59 27.49
CA ASN A 152 -21.65 -41.29 27.93
C ASN A 152 -21.74 -41.56 29.44
N GLY A 153 -21.36 -40.56 30.25
CA GLY A 153 -21.37 -40.64 31.72
C GLY A 153 -22.35 -39.63 32.30
N ASN A 154 -23.58 -40.07 32.57
CA ASN A 154 -24.50 -39.36 33.45
C ASN A 154 -23.91 -39.38 34.87
N GLY A 155 -23.41 -38.24 35.34
CA GLY A 155 -22.95 -38.06 36.71
C GLY A 155 -23.22 -36.64 37.16
N ALA A 156 -24.31 -36.46 37.89
CA ALA A 156 -24.62 -35.22 38.58
C ALA A 156 -23.68 -35.04 39.78
N GLY A 157 -23.07 -33.86 39.89
CA GLY A 157 -22.48 -33.38 41.13
C GLY A 157 -21.02 -32.92 41.00
N GLY A 158 -20.80 -31.65 41.32
CA GLY A 158 -19.56 -31.22 41.96
C GLY A 158 -18.56 -30.46 41.10
N GLU A 159 -18.33 -29.22 41.53
CA GLU A 159 -17.11 -28.42 41.37
C GLU A 159 -16.89 -27.66 40.05
N ILE A 160 -17.07 -26.35 40.16
CA ILE A 160 -16.64 -25.32 39.22
C ILE A 160 -15.11 -25.20 39.35
N GLY A 161 -14.38 -26.05 38.65
CA GLY A 161 -12.93 -25.94 38.49
C GLY A 161 -12.55 -24.94 37.38
N PRO A 162 -11.47 -24.15 37.54
CA PRO A 162 -10.99 -23.21 36.53
C PRO A 162 -10.20 -23.94 35.43
N GLU A 163 -10.81 -24.92 34.74
CA GLU A 163 -10.22 -25.65 33.63
C GLU A 163 -10.87 -25.28 32.29
N ARG A 164 -10.98 -23.97 32.03
CA ARG A 164 -11.29 -23.47 30.69
C ARG A 164 -10.19 -22.55 30.18
N ALA A 165 -8.94 -23.01 30.31
CA ALA A 165 -7.86 -22.60 29.44
C ALA A 165 -8.22 -23.07 28.02
N GLY A 166 -9.01 -22.25 27.34
CA GLY A 166 -9.51 -22.52 26.00
C GLY A 166 -8.35 -22.87 25.10
N ASN A 167 -8.55 -23.91 24.28
CA ASN A 167 -7.70 -24.24 23.15
C ASN A 167 -7.49 -22.97 22.32
N MET A 168 -6.43 -22.23 22.64
CA MET A 168 -5.93 -21.11 21.88
C MET A 168 -5.33 -21.74 20.63
N THR A 169 -6.21 -22.05 19.69
CA THR A 169 -5.83 -22.60 18.40
C THR A 169 -4.87 -21.61 17.80
N VAL A 170 -3.58 -21.96 17.81
CA VAL A 170 -2.54 -21.23 17.11
C VAL A 170 -3.06 -20.97 15.71
N VAL A 171 -3.41 -19.71 15.45
CA VAL A 171 -3.92 -19.25 14.17
C VAL A 171 -2.69 -19.27 13.28
N GLY A 172 -2.56 -20.32 12.46
CA GLY A 172 -1.49 -20.40 11.48
C GLY A 172 -1.53 -19.15 10.62
N SER A 173 -0.37 -18.51 10.44
CA SER A 173 -0.26 -17.30 9.64
C SER A 173 -0.63 -17.63 8.20
N ARG A 174 -1.86 -17.27 7.80
CA ARG A 174 -2.32 -17.47 6.43
C ARG A 174 -1.63 -16.45 5.54
N ILE A 175 -1.04 -16.92 4.44
CA ILE A 175 -0.52 -16.05 3.38
C ILE A 175 -1.62 -15.10 2.92
N SER A 176 -1.39 -13.79 3.03
CA SER A 176 -2.38 -12.80 2.61
C SER A 176 -2.51 -12.75 1.09
N GLY A 177 -3.67 -12.30 0.62
CA GLY A 177 -4.00 -12.16 -0.79
C GLY A 177 -3.05 -11.20 -1.49
N ALA A 178 -2.50 -10.21 -0.77
CA ALA A 178 -1.49 -9.30 -1.28
C ALA A 178 -0.19 -10.06 -1.63
N ALA A 179 0.33 -10.88 -0.71
CA ALA A 179 1.50 -11.71 -0.99
C ALA A 179 1.24 -12.71 -2.13
N LEU A 180 0.06 -13.33 -2.13
CA LEU A 180 -0.33 -14.28 -3.18
C LEU A 180 -0.38 -13.62 -4.57
N VAL A 181 -0.90 -12.39 -4.68
CA VAL A 181 -0.89 -11.62 -5.92
C VAL A 181 0.55 -11.32 -6.36
N GLY A 182 1.44 -10.96 -5.45
CA GLY A 182 2.87 -10.76 -5.75
C GLY A 182 3.50 -12.02 -6.36
N PHE A 183 3.27 -13.19 -5.76
CA PHE A 183 3.74 -14.46 -6.30
C PHE A 183 3.12 -14.79 -7.65
N PHE A 184 1.84 -14.49 -7.84
CA PHE A 184 1.15 -14.71 -9.11
C PHE A 184 1.74 -13.85 -10.24
N VAL A 185 1.94 -12.55 -10.01
CA VAL A 185 2.58 -11.63 -10.99
C VAL A 185 3.95 -12.17 -11.41
N GLN A 186 4.73 -12.64 -10.45
CA GLN A 186 6.06 -13.19 -10.67
C GLN A 186 6.03 -14.52 -11.44
N ALA A 187 5.09 -15.42 -11.10
CA ALA A 187 4.93 -16.72 -11.74
C ALA A 187 4.48 -16.58 -13.20
N VAL A 188 3.48 -15.74 -13.47
CA VAL A 188 3.01 -15.46 -14.84
C VAL A 188 4.16 -14.91 -15.69
N SER A 189 4.90 -13.94 -15.17
CA SER A 189 6.05 -13.36 -15.90
C SER A 189 7.19 -14.36 -16.12
N SER A 190 7.48 -15.22 -15.13
CA SER A 190 8.46 -16.28 -15.30
C SER A 190 8.05 -17.28 -16.39
N ILE A 191 6.77 -17.68 -16.41
CA ILE A 191 6.23 -18.60 -17.42
C ILE A 191 6.24 -17.96 -18.81
N THR A 192 5.80 -16.72 -18.96
CA THR A 192 5.83 -16.02 -20.25
C THR A 192 7.26 -15.88 -20.77
N ASN A 193 8.19 -15.39 -19.96
CA ASN A 193 9.59 -15.22 -20.37
C ASN A 193 10.24 -16.57 -20.71
N GLY A 194 9.95 -17.62 -19.95
CA GLY A 194 10.43 -18.98 -20.24
C GLY A 194 9.83 -19.51 -21.55
N THR A 195 8.56 -19.23 -21.82
CA THR A 195 7.89 -19.62 -23.07
C THR A 195 8.51 -18.91 -24.27
N MET A 196 8.78 -17.60 -24.16
CA MET A 196 9.45 -16.82 -25.22
C MET A 196 10.90 -17.28 -25.44
N ALA A 197 11.61 -17.67 -24.39
CA ALA A 197 12.98 -18.15 -24.50
C ALA A 197 13.08 -19.51 -25.19
N LEU A 198 12.14 -20.42 -24.91
CA LEU A 198 12.23 -21.84 -25.28
C LEU A 198 11.42 -22.22 -26.52
N PHE A 199 10.38 -21.48 -26.87
CA PHE A 199 9.47 -21.83 -27.95
C PHE A 199 9.34 -20.68 -28.97
N PRO A 200 9.08 -20.99 -30.25
CA PRO A 200 8.68 -19.97 -31.22
C PRO A 200 7.42 -19.24 -30.73
N THR A 201 7.43 -17.91 -30.74
CA THR A 201 6.31 -17.12 -30.22
C THR A 201 5.63 -16.29 -31.31
N PRO A 202 4.31 -16.02 -31.15
CA PRO A 202 3.57 -15.20 -32.09
C PRO A 202 4.11 -13.77 -32.08
N MET A 203 4.64 -13.35 -33.22
CA MET A 203 5.21 -12.02 -33.41
C MET A 203 4.62 -11.38 -34.66
N LEU A 204 4.19 -10.12 -34.52
CA LEU A 204 3.69 -9.31 -35.62
C LEU A 204 4.56 -8.06 -35.75
N VAL A 205 4.72 -7.55 -36.97
CA VAL A 205 5.43 -6.29 -37.21
C VAL A 205 4.40 -5.17 -37.26
N ASP A 206 4.60 -4.13 -36.45
CA ASP A 206 3.78 -2.92 -36.52
C ASP A 206 4.04 -2.18 -37.84
N PRO A 207 3.05 -2.02 -38.73
CA PRO A 207 3.26 -1.40 -40.04
C PRO A 207 3.59 0.10 -39.95
N VAL A 208 3.26 0.78 -38.85
CA VAL A 208 3.51 2.21 -38.65
C VAL A 208 4.91 2.44 -38.08
N THR A 209 5.28 1.70 -37.03
CA THR A 209 6.58 1.89 -36.36
C THR A 209 7.70 1.02 -36.95
N GLY A 210 7.34 -0.10 -37.58
CA GLY A 210 8.25 -1.14 -38.05
C GLY A 210 8.83 -2.00 -36.93
N MET A 211 8.30 -1.91 -35.70
CA MET A 211 8.80 -2.65 -34.55
C MET A 211 8.18 -4.05 -34.45
N ASP A 212 8.95 -4.98 -33.90
CA ASP A 212 8.48 -6.33 -33.60
C ASP A 212 7.61 -6.32 -32.34
N VAL A 213 6.40 -6.82 -32.45
CA VAL A 213 5.41 -6.89 -31.38
C VAL A 213 5.18 -8.35 -31.01
N TYR A 214 5.73 -8.74 -29.87
CA TYR A 214 5.56 -10.06 -29.29
C TYR A 214 4.21 -10.15 -28.57
N LEU A 215 3.23 -10.81 -29.17
CA LEU A 215 1.85 -10.81 -28.66
C LEU A 215 1.75 -11.41 -27.25
N LEU A 216 2.54 -12.45 -26.97
CA LEU A 216 2.53 -13.12 -25.68
C LEU A 216 2.87 -12.17 -24.51
N ARG A 217 3.77 -11.22 -24.74
CA ARG A 217 4.16 -10.19 -23.76
C ARG A 217 3.01 -9.24 -23.46
N TRP A 218 2.26 -8.82 -24.47
CA TRP A 218 1.07 -7.99 -24.28
C TRP A 218 -0.10 -8.76 -23.63
N CYS A 219 -0.24 -10.06 -23.93
CA CYS A 219 -1.20 -10.95 -23.27
C CYS A 219 -0.91 -11.12 -21.78
N GLU A 220 0.35 -11.06 -21.38
CA GLU A 220 0.75 -10.97 -19.98
C GLU A 220 0.52 -9.56 -19.41
N TRP A 221 1.05 -8.53 -20.05
CA TRP A 221 1.09 -7.20 -19.47
C TRP A 221 -0.30 -6.62 -19.22
N ALA A 222 -1.29 -6.89 -20.07
CA ALA A 222 -2.65 -6.35 -19.91
C ALA A 222 -3.36 -6.82 -18.63
N PRO A 223 -3.50 -8.13 -18.33
CA PRO A 223 -4.10 -8.57 -17.08
C PRO A 223 -3.25 -8.24 -15.85
N LEU A 224 -1.91 -8.20 -15.97
CA LEU A 224 -1.05 -7.83 -14.85
C LEU A 224 -1.08 -6.33 -14.54
N SER A 225 -1.14 -5.45 -15.54
CA SER A 225 -1.27 -4.01 -15.33
C SER A 225 -2.60 -3.67 -14.66
N PHE A 226 -3.68 -4.33 -15.06
CA PHE A 226 -4.96 -4.30 -14.36
C PHE A 226 -4.81 -4.71 -12.89
N LEU A 227 -4.26 -5.91 -12.65
CA LEU A 227 -4.19 -6.49 -11.30
C LEU A 227 -3.33 -5.64 -10.36
N MET A 228 -2.17 -5.19 -10.83
CA MET A 228 -1.25 -4.38 -10.05
C MET A 228 -1.84 -2.99 -9.73
N ALA A 229 -2.45 -2.33 -10.70
CA ALA A 229 -3.08 -1.02 -10.46
C ALA A 229 -4.32 -1.14 -9.56
N TYR A 230 -5.14 -2.17 -9.77
CA TYR A 230 -6.31 -2.47 -8.94
C TYR A 230 -5.92 -2.72 -7.48
N LEU A 231 -4.98 -3.64 -7.24
CA LEU A 231 -4.54 -4.00 -5.89
C LEU A 231 -3.95 -2.80 -5.16
N THR A 232 -3.12 -2.04 -5.86
CA THR A 232 -2.49 -0.84 -5.32
C THR A 232 -3.54 0.20 -4.93
N ALA A 233 -4.57 0.41 -5.75
CA ALA A 233 -5.64 1.35 -5.44
C ALA A 233 -6.56 0.87 -4.29
N CYS A 234 -6.69 -0.45 -4.12
CA CYS A 234 -7.47 -1.07 -3.05
C CYS A 234 -6.78 -1.06 -1.67
N MET A 235 -5.44 -0.94 -1.61
CA MET A 235 -4.67 -1.12 -0.37
C MET A 235 -5.08 -0.17 0.78
N ASP A 236 -5.45 1.06 0.44
CA ASP A 236 -5.96 2.10 1.34
C ASP A 236 -7.35 2.60 0.90
N ALA A 237 -8.11 1.78 0.16
CA ALA A 237 -9.48 2.12 -0.20
C ALA A 237 -10.38 2.10 1.04
N ASP A 238 -11.23 3.12 1.14
CA ASP A 238 -12.29 3.21 2.13
C ASP A 238 -13.57 2.59 1.54
N VAL A 239 -14.22 1.70 2.30
CA VAL A 239 -15.42 0.96 1.86
C VAL A 239 -16.58 1.93 1.66
N SER A 240 -16.70 2.89 2.56
CA SER A 240 -17.87 3.76 2.69
C SER A 240 -17.95 4.77 1.54
N SER A 241 -16.81 5.22 1.03
CA SER A 241 -16.70 6.28 0.01
C SER A 241 -16.65 5.76 -1.43
N GLY A 242 -16.99 4.50 -1.68
CA GLY A 242 -16.94 3.91 -3.03
C GLY A 242 -15.51 3.67 -3.54
N GLY A 243 -14.52 3.59 -2.65
CA GLY A 243 -13.11 3.37 -2.98
C GLY A 243 -12.87 2.13 -3.84
N ALA A 244 -13.66 1.07 -3.64
CA ALA A 244 -13.58 -0.15 -4.46
C ALA A 244 -13.94 0.09 -5.94
N LYS A 245 -14.91 0.96 -6.23
CA LYS A 245 -15.28 1.32 -7.62
C LYS A 245 -14.17 2.15 -8.26
N ALA A 246 -13.59 3.09 -7.52
CA ALA A 246 -12.46 3.89 -7.99
C ALA A 246 -11.24 2.98 -8.28
N ALA A 247 -10.94 2.04 -7.39
CA ALA A 247 -9.86 1.08 -7.60
C ALA A 247 -10.07 0.23 -8.85
N LEU A 248 -11.30 -0.28 -9.05
CA LEU A 248 -11.66 -1.02 -10.26
C LEU A 248 -11.49 -0.15 -11.51
N HIS A 249 -11.92 1.11 -11.47
CA HIS A 249 -11.75 2.05 -12.56
C HIS A 249 -10.26 2.24 -12.93
N PHE A 250 -9.38 2.50 -11.96
CA PHE A 250 -7.94 2.64 -12.23
C PHE A 250 -7.33 1.34 -12.79
N GLY A 251 -7.72 0.19 -12.24
CA GLY A 251 -7.33 -1.12 -12.77
C GLY A 251 -7.73 -1.28 -14.23
N LEU A 252 -9.00 -1.03 -14.56
CA LEU A 252 -9.53 -1.14 -15.93
C LEU A 252 -8.83 -0.17 -16.88
N CYS A 253 -8.61 1.08 -16.49
CA CYS A 253 -7.88 2.04 -17.32
C CYS A 253 -6.48 1.52 -17.66
N GLN A 254 -5.74 0.94 -16.71
CA GLN A 254 -4.42 0.38 -17.00
C GLN A 254 -4.48 -0.88 -17.87
N GLY A 255 -5.40 -1.80 -17.56
CA GLY A 255 -5.59 -3.00 -18.37
C GLY A 255 -5.94 -2.68 -19.83
N ILE A 256 -6.86 -1.74 -20.06
CA ILE A 256 -7.27 -1.31 -21.40
C ILE A 256 -6.14 -0.52 -22.08
N SER A 257 -5.46 0.37 -21.36
CA SER A 257 -4.30 1.10 -21.88
C SER A 257 -3.25 0.16 -22.45
N THR A 258 -2.90 -0.89 -21.70
CA THR A 258 -1.95 -1.91 -22.16
C THR A 258 -2.52 -2.77 -23.29
N LEU A 259 -3.81 -3.12 -23.23
CA LEU A 259 -4.48 -3.90 -24.27
C LEU A 259 -4.44 -3.22 -25.64
N CYS A 260 -4.44 -1.88 -25.70
CA CYS A 260 -4.28 -1.13 -26.95
C CYS A 260 -3.05 -1.56 -27.76
N GLY A 261 -1.95 -1.97 -27.10
CA GLY A 261 -0.73 -2.39 -27.77
C GLY A 261 -0.87 -3.65 -28.61
N ILE A 262 -1.83 -4.53 -28.29
CA ILE A 262 -2.14 -5.72 -29.11
C ILE A 262 -2.68 -5.34 -30.48
N PHE A 263 -3.33 -4.18 -30.60
CA PHE A 263 -3.94 -3.75 -31.85
C PHE A 263 -2.98 -3.05 -32.80
N PHE A 264 -1.84 -2.53 -32.33
CA PHE A 264 -0.90 -1.78 -33.17
C PHE A 264 -0.46 -2.55 -34.42
N PRO A 265 -0.12 -3.85 -34.37
CA PRO A 265 0.28 -4.59 -35.57
C PRO A 265 -0.83 -4.82 -36.59
N VAL A 266 -2.10 -4.63 -36.20
CA VAL A 266 -3.26 -4.83 -37.08
C VAL A 266 -3.66 -3.51 -37.76
N ILE A 267 -3.27 -2.37 -37.20
CA ILE A 267 -3.66 -1.04 -37.68
C ILE A 267 -2.70 -0.56 -38.77
N HIS A 268 -3.13 -0.61 -40.02
CA HIS A 268 -2.35 -0.14 -41.17
C HIS A 268 -2.48 1.37 -41.43
N SER A 269 -3.50 2.00 -40.86
CA SER A 269 -3.77 3.44 -41.04
C SER A 269 -3.09 4.25 -39.94
N ALA A 270 -2.09 5.06 -40.31
CA ALA A 270 -1.34 5.87 -39.35
C ALA A 270 -2.23 6.80 -38.48
N PRO A 271 -3.29 7.46 -39.01
CA PRO A 271 -4.21 8.23 -38.16
C PRO A 271 -4.92 7.39 -37.11
N LEU A 272 -5.37 6.19 -37.46
CA LEU A 272 -6.02 5.28 -36.51
C LEU A 272 -5.03 4.78 -35.45
N TRP A 273 -3.80 4.50 -35.87
CA TRP A 273 -2.73 4.10 -34.96
C TRP A 273 -2.46 5.19 -33.90
N TRP A 274 -2.34 6.45 -34.34
CA TRP A 274 -2.17 7.59 -33.44
C TRP A 274 -3.37 7.79 -32.52
N ALA A 275 -4.59 7.59 -33.01
CA ALA A 275 -5.78 7.67 -32.17
C ALA A 275 -5.77 6.62 -31.05
N VAL A 276 -5.42 5.36 -31.38
CA VAL A 276 -5.31 4.28 -30.38
C VAL A 276 -4.15 4.54 -29.41
N MET A 277 -3.02 5.05 -29.89
CA MET A 277 -1.89 5.45 -29.05
C MET A 277 -2.27 6.57 -28.06
N VAL A 278 -2.97 7.61 -28.52
CA VAL A 278 -3.46 8.71 -27.66
C VAL A 278 -4.43 8.18 -26.61
N ILE A 279 -5.37 7.30 -26.99
CA ILE A 279 -6.27 6.64 -26.03
C ILE A 279 -5.47 5.86 -24.98
N SER A 280 -4.49 5.06 -25.40
CA SER A 280 -3.63 4.30 -24.49
C SER A 280 -2.90 5.22 -23.50
N VAL A 281 -2.29 6.31 -23.97
CA VAL A 281 -1.57 7.27 -23.14
C VAL A 281 -2.50 8.01 -22.18
N VAL A 282 -3.69 8.44 -22.62
CA VAL A 282 -4.68 9.12 -21.75
C VAL A 282 -5.18 8.17 -20.65
N LEU A 283 -5.47 6.92 -20.99
CA LEU A 283 -5.84 5.90 -20.00
C LEU A 283 -4.70 5.62 -19.03
N HIS A 284 -3.45 5.55 -19.50
CA HIS A 284 -2.28 5.42 -18.64
C HIS A 284 -2.16 6.61 -17.67
N ALA A 285 -2.38 7.83 -18.17
CA ALA A 285 -2.24 9.06 -17.40
C ALA A 285 -3.19 9.14 -16.18
N THR A 286 -4.23 8.30 -16.11
CA THR A 286 -5.09 8.18 -14.93
C THR A 286 -4.35 7.73 -13.65
N LEU A 287 -3.15 7.16 -13.76
CA LEU A 287 -2.30 6.86 -12.60
C LEU A 287 -1.73 8.11 -11.92
N TYR A 288 -1.54 9.23 -12.63
CA TYR A 288 -0.95 10.44 -12.02
C TYR A 288 -1.88 11.12 -11.01
N PRO A 289 -3.19 11.29 -11.28
CA PRO A 289 -4.16 11.72 -10.26
C PRO A 289 -4.21 10.78 -9.05
N LEU A 290 -4.15 9.46 -9.28
CA LEU A 290 -4.11 8.46 -8.20
C LEU A 290 -2.85 8.66 -7.34
N LEU A 291 -1.67 8.76 -7.97
CA LEU A 291 -0.40 9.01 -7.29
C LEU A 291 -0.44 10.32 -6.49
N SER A 292 -0.91 11.40 -7.10
CA SER A 292 -1.02 12.71 -6.45
C SER A 292 -1.93 12.64 -5.23
N SER A 293 -3.05 11.92 -5.34
CA SER A 293 -3.99 11.70 -4.25
C SER A 293 -3.38 10.89 -3.10
N LYS A 294 -2.61 9.84 -3.39
CA LYS A 294 -1.91 9.05 -2.35
C LYS A 294 -0.79 9.85 -1.68
N LEU A 295 -0.01 10.60 -2.46
CA LEU A 295 1.05 11.45 -1.91
C LEU A 295 0.48 12.59 -1.05
N ALA A 296 -0.65 13.18 -1.45
CA ALA A 296 -1.33 14.18 -0.64
C ALA A 296 -1.79 13.60 0.71
N ARG A 297 -2.33 12.37 0.73
CA ARG A 297 -2.67 11.67 1.98
C ARG A 297 -1.44 11.39 2.84
N VAL A 298 -0.34 10.93 2.26
CA VAL A 298 0.90 10.73 3.04
C VAL A 298 1.37 12.05 3.64
N ARG A 299 1.28 13.16 2.91
CA ARG A 299 1.61 14.48 3.45
C ARG A 299 0.68 14.91 4.58
N SER A 300 -0.63 14.65 4.48
CA SER A 300 -1.55 14.96 5.59
C SER A 300 -1.20 14.16 6.84
N LEU A 301 -0.86 12.88 6.70
CA LEU A 301 -0.39 12.04 7.81
C LEU A 301 0.90 12.52 8.46
N LEU A 302 1.78 13.23 7.72
CA LEU A 302 2.99 13.81 8.29
C LEU A 302 2.71 15.06 9.13
N SER A 303 1.55 15.68 8.92
CA SER A 303 1.10 16.83 9.71
C SER A 303 0.27 16.41 10.94
N GLU A 304 -0.24 15.18 10.95
CA GLU A 304 -0.99 14.62 12.07
C GLU A 304 -0.03 14.21 13.20
N PRO A 305 -0.44 14.33 14.48
CA PRO A 305 0.34 13.80 15.60
C PRO A 305 0.58 12.29 15.44
N GLU A 306 1.61 11.80 16.12
CA GLU A 306 1.98 10.38 16.05
C GLU A 306 0.78 9.49 16.44
N PRO A 307 0.47 8.43 15.66
CA PRO A 307 -0.69 7.59 15.93
C PRO A 307 -0.55 6.90 17.29
N CYS A 308 -1.51 7.12 18.18
CA CYS A 308 -1.49 6.59 19.54
C CYS A 308 -2.14 5.20 19.64
N THR A 309 -3.01 4.85 18.70
CA THR A 309 -3.77 3.59 18.75
C THR A 309 -3.30 2.60 17.68
N ALA A 310 -3.38 1.28 17.97
CA ALA A 310 -3.03 0.25 16.99
C ALA A 310 -3.79 0.36 15.64
N PRO A 311 -5.10 0.68 15.59
CA PRO A 311 -5.79 0.88 14.32
C PRO A 311 -5.29 2.10 13.53
N GLU A 312 -4.96 3.20 14.19
CA GLU A 312 -4.39 4.38 13.53
C GLU A 312 -3.01 4.08 12.93
N MET A 313 -2.16 3.37 13.68
CA MET A 313 -0.88 2.88 13.17
C MET A 313 -1.08 1.99 11.93
N GLU A 314 -2.05 1.07 11.96
CA GLU A 314 -2.36 0.22 10.82
C GLU A 314 -2.81 1.05 9.59
N ARG A 315 -3.63 2.08 9.80
CA ARG A 315 -4.06 3.02 8.77
C ARG A 315 -2.88 3.78 8.17
N HIS A 316 -1.97 4.30 9.00
CA HIS A 316 -0.79 5.03 8.56
C HIS A 316 0.12 4.15 7.69
N GLU A 317 0.39 2.92 8.13
CA GLU A 317 1.21 1.97 7.37
C GLU A 317 0.53 1.58 6.04
N ARG A 318 -0.78 1.33 6.02
CA ARG A 318 -1.54 1.06 4.79
C ARG A 318 -1.40 2.19 3.76
N ILE A 319 -1.55 3.45 4.19
CA ILE A 319 -1.46 4.62 3.30
C ILE A 319 -0.03 4.77 2.75
N ARG A 320 1.00 4.58 3.58
CA ARG A 320 2.41 4.63 3.16
C ARG A 320 2.73 3.55 2.13
N VAL A 321 2.36 2.30 2.41
CA VAL A 321 2.56 1.15 1.51
C VAL A 321 1.80 1.37 0.19
N ALA A 322 0.54 1.82 0.24
CA ALA A 322 -0.24 2.12 -0.95
C ALA A 322 0.45 3.19 -1.82
N ALA A 323 0.94 4.27 -1.22
CA ALA A 323 1.65 5.33 -1.95
C ALA A 323 2.96 4.82 -2.58
N GLN A 324 3.72 3.98 -1.89
CA GLN A 324 4.94 3.36 -2.41
C GLN A 324 4.64 2.44 -3.60
N LEU A 325 3.61 1.60 -3.48
CA LEU A 325 3.15 0.72 -4.56
C LEU A 325 2.68 1.53 -5.79
N VAL A 326 1.87 2.59 -5.61
CA VAL A 326 1.44 3.44 -6.74
C VAL A 326 2.65 4.07 -7.40
N ARG A 327 3.58 4.62 -6.61
CA ARG A 327 4.79 5.25 -7.15
C ARG A 327 5.61 4.26 -7.98
N LEU A 328 5.83 3.04 -7.47
CA LEU A 328 6.56 2.01 -8.19
C LEU A 328 5.86 1.64 -9.51
N VAL A 329 4.55 1.37 -9.46
CA VAL A 329 3.74 1.01 -10.64
C VAL A 329 3.80 2.14 -11.67
N THR A 330 3.53 3.39 -11.29
CA THR A 330 3.56 4.53 -12.20
C THR A 330 4.93 4.71 -12.85
N VAL A 331 6.02 4.65 -12.07
CA VAL A 331 7.38 4.83 -12.60
C VAL A 331 7.79 3.68 -13.52
N ALA A 332 7.51 2.43 -13.14
CA ALA A 332 7.83 1.26 -13.94
C ALA A 332 7.15 1.30 -15.32
N TRP A 333 5.84 1.55 -15.35
CA TRP A 333 5.08 1.61 -16.61
C TRP A 333 5.44 2.83 -17.45
N ALA A 334 5.66 3.99 -16.83
CA ALA A 334 6.14 5.17 -17.55
C ALA A 334 7.52 4.93 -18.19
N THR A 335 8.39 4.17 -17.52
CA THR A 335 9.72 3.78 -18.06
C THR A 335 9.57 2.85 -19.26
N LEU A 336 8.66 1.87 -19.22
CA LEU A 336 8.37 1.01 -20.36
C LEU A 336 7.83 1.80 -21.56
N ILE A 337 6.91 2.74 -21.33
CA ILE A 337 6.37 3.62 -22.39
C ILE A 337 7.49 4.48 -22.98
N LEU A 338 8.33 5.08 -22.13
CA LEU A 338 9.49 5.86 -22.58
C LEU A 338 10.42 5.00 -23.44
N PHE A 339 10.75 3.78 -23.00
CA PHE A 339 11.61 2.87 -23.74
C PHE A 339 11.00 2.44 -25.07
N TYR A 340 9.68 2.22 -25.14
CA TYR A 340 8.98 1.97 -26.40
C TYR A 340 9.18 3.12 -27.40
N PHE A 341 9.00 4.37 -26.95
CA PHE A 341 9.20 5.54 -27.81
C PHE A 341 10.68 5.75 -28.19
N LEU A 342 11.62 5.51 -27.27
CA LEU A 342 13.05 5.60 -27.56
C LEU A 342 13.48 4.53 -28.55
N ALA A 343 13.01 3.29 -28.40
CA ALA A 343 13.29 2.19 -29.32
C ALA A 343 12.78 2.52 -30.73
N TRP A 344 11.57 3.07 -30.82
CA TRP A 344 11.02 3.56 -32.09
C TRP A 344 11.86 4.71 -32.68
N LEU A 345 12.16 5.74 -31.89
CA LEU A 345 12.88 6.94 -32.34
C LEU A 345 14.29 6.63 -32.83
N PHE A 346 15.01 5.79 -32.08
CA PHE A 346 16.40 5.42 -32.39
C PHE A 346 16.53 4.14 -33.21
N ARG A 347 15.40 3.54 -33.62
CA ARG A 347 15.35 2.26 -34.34
C ARG A 347 16.13 1.15 -33.62
N VAL A 348 16.07 1.14 -32.29
CA VAL A 348 16.68 0.09 -31.47
C VAL A 348 15.85 -1.18 -31.65
N SER A 349 16.46 -2.23 -32.18
CA SER A 349 15.81 -3.51 -32.44
C SER A 349 16.64 -4.69 -31.92
N GLY A 350 16.07 -5.89 -31.99
CA GLY A 350 16.75 -7.13 -31.60
C GLY A 350 17.13 -7.18 -30.12
N THR A 351 18.36 -7.62 -29.84
CA THR A 351 18.85 -7.91 -28.48
C THR A 351 18.82 -6.71 -27.55
N ALA A 352 19.17 -5.51 -28.03
CA ALA A 352 19.24 -4.32 -27.19
C ALA A 352 17.86 -3.92 -26.65
N ASN A 353 16.84 -3.89 -27.51
CA ASN A 353 15.47 -3.61 -27.10
C ASN A 353 14.95 -4.69 -26.13
N ALA A 354 15.20 -5.96 -26.45
CA ALA A 354 14.80 -7.07 -25.58
C ALA A 354 15.44 -6.97 -24.18
N LEU A 355 16.74 -6.65 -24.09
CA LEU A 355 17.43 -6.47 -22.82
C LEU A 355 16.85 -5.32 -22.00
N MET A 356 16.57 -4.17 -22.63
CA MET A 356 15.98 -3.02 -21.95
C MET A 356 14.59 -3.34 -21.39
N GLU A 357 13.72 -3.93 -22.21
CA GLU A 357 12.37 -4.34 -21.80
C GLU A 357 12.42 -5.34 -20.65
N VAL A 358 13.21 -6.41 -20.81
CA VAL A 358 13.32 -7.50 -19.82
C VAL A 358 13.91 -6.99 -18.50
N SER A 359 14.89 -6.09 -18.54
CA SER A 359 15.50 -5.54 -17.32
C SER A 359 14.49 -4.72 -16.50
N VAL A 360 13.72 -3.85 -17.15
CA VAL A 360 12.68 -3.05 -16.48
C VAL A 360 11.56 -3.96 -15.97
N GLU A 361 11.18 -4.97 -16.75
CA GLU A 361 10.16 -5.93 -16.37
C GLU A 361 10.54 -6.72 -15.11
N VAL A 362 11.74 -7.32 -15.09
CA VAL A 362 12.23 -8.10 -13.95
C VAL A 362 12.38 -7.21 -12.72
N LEU A 363 13.00 -6.04 -12.88
CA LEU A 363 13.24 -5.12 -11.76
C LEU A 363 11.92 -4.65 -11.15
N SER A 364 10.98 -4.19 -11.97
CA SER A 364 9.70 -3.66 -11.49
C SER A 364 8.87 -4.70 -10.75
N LYS A 365 8.74 -5.92 -11.28
CA LYS A 365 7.97 -7.00 -10.65
C LYS A 365 8.65 -7.54 -9.39
N HIS A 366 9.98 -7.62 -9.39
CA HIS A 366 10.74 -8.01 -8.21
C HIS A 366 10.58 -7.01 -7.06
N LEU A 367 10.71 -5.71 -7.35
CA LEU A 367 10.46 -4.65 -6.36
C LEU A 367 9.00 -4.67 -5.89
N TYR A 368 8.05 -4.92 -6.79
CA TYR A 368 6.63 -4.98 -6.45
C TYR A 368 6.33 -6.13 -5.49
N LEU A 369 6.89 -7.32 -5.73
CA LEU A 369 6.81 -8.44 -4.80
C LEU A 369 7.38 -8.08 -3.42
N ASN A 370 8.54 -7.41 -3.36
CA ASN A 370 9.14 -7.02 -2.08
C ASN A 370 8.24 -6.08 -1.28
N PHE A 371 7.64 -5.07 -1.90
CA PHE A 371 6.69 -4.19 -1.23
C PHE A 371 5.43 -4.93 -0.77
N LEU A 372 4.95 -5.91 -1.53
CA LEU A 372 3.79 -6.72 -1.12
C LEU A 372 4.10 -7.67 0.04
N LEU A 373 5.31 -8.21 0.10
CA LEU A 373 5.76 -9.02 1.24
C LEU A 373 5.94 -8.15 2.49
N ASP A 374 6.51 -6.95 2.35
CA ASP A 374 6.58 -6.00 3.46
C ASP A 374 5.18 -5.59 3.94
N ALA A 375 4.26 -5.31 3.01
CA ALA A 375 2.85 -5.07 3.31
C ALA A 375 2.21 -6.25 4.05
N HIS A 376 2.47 -7.49 3.61
CA HIS A 376 1.99 -8.70 4.27
C HIS A 376 2.44 -8.74 5.74
N HIS A 377 3.73 -8.56 6.00
CA HIS A 377 4.28 -8.62 7.35
C HIS A 377 3.81 -7.46 8.25
N ARG A 378 3.59 -6.25 7.71
CA ARG A 378 3.19 -5.09 8.51
C ARG A 378 1.68 -5.00 8.74
N ILE A 379 0.89 -5.32 7.73
CA ILE A 379 -0.56 -5.05 7.74
C ILE A 379 -1.35 -6.32 8.02
N PHE A 380 -0.96 -7.44 7.42
CA PHE A 380 -1.79 -8.65 7.41
C PHE A 380 -1.35 -9.73 8.40
N ASP A 381 -0.15 -9.63 8.98
CA ASP A 381 0.34 -10.60 9.96
C ASP A 381 -0.46 -10.52 11.27
N PRO A 382 -1.23 -11.57 11.63
CA PRO A 382 -2.02 -11.57 12.85
C PRO A 382 -1.16 -11.49 14.11
N SER A 383 0.07 -11.99 14.05
CA SER A 383 1.01 -11.99 15.19
C SER A 383 1.43 -10.56 15.50
N LYS A 384 1.86 -9.79 14.49
CA LYS A 384 2.19 -8.37 14.67
C LYS A 384 0.98 -7.52 15.02
N LYS A 385 -0.22 -7.92 14.60
CA LYS A 385 -1.44 -7.24 15.04
C LYS A 385 -1.70 -7.49 16.53
N ALA A 386 -1.56 -8.72 16.99
CA ALA A 386 -1.70 -9.08 18.40
C ALA A 386 -0.62 -8.38 19.26
N GLU A 387 0.63 -8.33 18.82
CA GLU A 387 1.71 -7.61 19.50
C GLU A 387 1.40 -6.12 19.66
N ARG A 388 0.90 -5.46 18.61
CA ARG A 388 0.48 -4.05 18.67
C ARG A 388 -0.68 -3.83 19.63
N SER A 389 -1.69 -4.69 19.58
CA SER A 389 -2.82 -4.61 20.52
C SER A 389 -2.39 -4.86 21.97
N LEU A 390 -1.44 -5.77 22.21
CA LEU A 390 -0.89 -6.00 23.56
C LEU A 390 -0.06 -4.81 24.04
N ALA A 391 0.74 -4.19 23.17
CA ALA A 391 1.49 -2.99 23.50
C ALA A 391 0.56 -1.81 23.86
N GLU A 392 -0.54 -1.63 23.11
CA GLU A 392 -1.56 -0.63 23.39
C GLU A 392 -2.24 -0.86 24.75
N ILE A 393 -2.67 -2.10 25.03
CA ILE A 393 -3.25 -2.46 26.33
C ILE A 393 -2.23 -2.24 27.45
N GLY A 394 -0.97 -2.60 27.23
CA GLY A 394 0.12 -2.37 28.18
C GLY A 394 0.30 -0.88 28.51
N HIS A 395 0.27 -0.02 27.50
CA HIS A 395 0.35 1.43 27.66
C HIS A 395 -0.88 2.01 28.38
N MET A 396 -2.09 1.54 28.06
CA MET A 396 -3.29 1.94 28.79
C MET A 396 -3.22 1.53 30.27
N LEU A 397 -2.75 0.30 30.56
CA LEU A 397 -2.60 -0.20 31.92
C LEU A 397 -1.53 0.58 32.70
N SER A 398 -0.42 0.97 32.06
CA SER A 398 0.60 1.79 32.73
C SER A 398 0.07 3.17 33.09
N GLN A 399 -0.70 3.81 32.21
CA GLN A 399 -1.35 5.10 32.52
C GLN A 399 -2.37 4.99 33.66
N VAL A 400 -3.16 3.91 33.69
CA VAL A 400 -4.09 3.66 34.80
C VAL A 400 -3.36 3.43 36.11
N HIS A 401 -2.24 2.70 36.09
CA HIS A 401 -1.41 2.47 37.26
C HIS A 401 -0.81 3.78 37.79
N GLU A 402 -0.27 4.62 36.91
CA GLU A 402 0.32 5.92 37.25
C GLU A 402 -0.71 6.88 37.88
N ARG A 403 -1.92 6.94 37.30
CA ARG A 403 -3.04 7.71 37.89
C ARG A 403 -3.46 7.16 39.26
N ARG A 404 -3.46 5.84 39.44
CA ARG A 404 -3.80 5.24 40.74
C ARG A 404 -2.73 5.54 41.79
N SER A 405 -1.45 5.53 41.42
CA SER A 405 -0.37 5.91 42.34
C SER A 405 -0.45 7.38 42.76
N SER A 406 -0.81 8.30 41.84
CA SER A 406 -0.95 9.71 42.20
C SER A 406 -2.09 9.95 43.21
N TYR A 407 -3.22 9.23 43.10
CA TYR A 407 -4.32 9.37 44.07
C TYR A 407 -4.00 8.78 45.45
N SER A 408 -3.17 7.74 45.51
CA SER A 408 -2.79 7.12 46.78
C SER A 408 -1.88 8.04 47.59
N SER A 409 -0.96 8.75 46.94
CA SER A 409 -0.03 9.66 47.64
C SER A 409 -0.73 10.88 48.22
N ASP A 410 -1.77 11.41 47.57
CA ASP A 410 -2.53 12.56 48.12
C ASP A 410 -3.45 12.19 49.29
N SER A 411 -3.75 10.90 49.49
CA SER A 411 -4.69 10.46 50.54
C SER A 411 -4.01 10.20 51.89
N ASP A 412 -2.68 10.00 51.89
CA ASP A 412 -1.93 9.67 53.12
C ASP A 412 -1.44 10.93 53.86
N ASP A 413 -1.38 12.10 53.20
CA ASP A 413 -0.91 13.34 53.83
C ASP A 413 -1.95 14.02 54.76
N ASP A 414 -3.22 13.60 54.75
CA ASP A 414 -4.29 14.19 55.58
C ASP A 414 -4.65 13.35 56.83
N TYR A 415 -4.03 12.18 57.03
CA TYR A 415 -4.36 11.28 58.16
C TYR A 415 -3.45 11.40 59.39
N ASP A 416 -2.37 12.20 59.34
CA ASP A 416 -1.39 12.33 60.43
C ASP A 416 -1.67 13.51 61.42
N SER A 417 -2.83 14.16 61.35
CA SER A 417 -3.15 15.34 62.19
C SER A 417 -4.18 15.10 63.32
N TYR A 418 -4.46 13.84 63.70
CA TYR A 418 -5.46 13.53 64.75
C TYR A 418 -5.02 12.53 65.84
N SER A 419 -3.72 12.42 66.11
CA SER A 419 -3.24 11.57 67.20
C SER A 419 -2.14 12.23 68.00
N ASP A 420 -2.52 13.27 68.74
CA ASP A 420 -1.90 13.64 70.01
C ASP A 420 -2.97 13.56 71.11
N GLU A 421 -2.57 12.97 72.24
CA GLU A 421 -3.32 12.70 73.47
C GLU A 421 -4.11 11.37 73.51
N GLU A 422 -3.41 10.27 73.82
CA GLU A 422 -3.77 9.47 75.00
C GLU A 422 -2.67 8.48 75.43
N ASP A 423 -2.81 8.07 76.68
CA ASP A 423 -1.75 7.85 77.65
C ASP A 423 -0.90 6.58 77.55
N SER A 424 0.25 6.76 78.18
CA SER A 424 1.24 5.81 78.65
C SER A 424 0.74 4.48 79.27
N SER A 425 1.69 3.53 79.24
CA SER A 425 1.82 2.34 80.10
C SER A 425 1.15 1.05 79.63
N TYR A 426 1.96 0.15 79.02
CA TYR A 426 2.06 -1.23 79.51
C TYR A 426 3.35 -1.89 78.99
N GLU A 427 4.29 -2.11 79.90
CA GLU A 427 5.42 -3.03 79.69
C GLU A 427 4.91 -4.48 79.69
N GLY A 428 5.32 -5.26 78.69
CA GLY A 428 5.03 -6.68 78.61
C GLY A 428 6.09 -7.41 77.81
N SER A 429 7.18 -7.78 78.49
CA SER A 429 8.17 -8.74 78.01
C SER A 429 7.52 -10.04 77.54
N VAL A 430 8.06 -10.65 76.47
CA VAL A 430 8.45 -12.06 76.33
C VAL A 430 8.59 -12.38 74.83
N GLY A 431 9.78 -12.82 74.40
CA GLY A 431 9.88 -14.08 73.67
C GLY A 431 10.82 -14.02 72.48
N ARG A 432 11.95 -14.71 72.62
CA ARG A 432 13.09 -14.77 71.69
C ARG A 432 12.99 -16.03 70.80
N ALA A 433 13.46 -15.88 69.56
CA ALA A 433 13.99 -16.91 68.63
C ALA A 433 13.00 -17.72 67.76
N PRO A 434 13.44 -18.34 66.63
CA PRO A 434 14.77 -18.32 66.00
C PRO A 434 14.79 -17.94 64.49
N GLN A 435 16.00 -17.62 64.03
CA GLN A 435 16.41 -17.54 62.63
C GLN A 435 16.33 -18.92 61.95
N ASN A 436 15.77 -18.95 60.74
CA ASN A 436 16.07 -19.88 59.64
C ASN A 436 16.00 -19.00 58.38
N GLY A 437 17.01 -18.88 57.52
CA GLY A 437 17.95 -19.89 57.08
C GLY A 437 17.34 -20.64 55.88
N GLY A 438 17.33 -20.04 54.69
CA GLY A 438 16.67 -20.62 53.52
C GLY A 438 16.98 -19.91 52.22
N SER A 439 18.16 -20.22 51.67
CA SER A 439 18.64 -19.88 50.33
C SER A 439 17.64 -20.28 49.25
N GLY A 440 17.42 -19.40 48.27
CA GLY A 440 16.52 -19.62 47.14
C GLY A 440 16.86 -18.72 45.96
N SER A 441 18.10 -18.84 45.46
CA SER A 441 18.52 -18.30 44.16
C SER A 441 17.66 -18.91 43.05
N ILE A 442 16.80 -18.10 42.44
CA ILE A 442 16.13 -18.44 41.18
C ILE A 442 16.85 -17.68 40.08
N ASN A 443 17.58 -18.43 39.26
CA ASN A 443 18.11 -18.02 37.96
C ASN A 443 17.02 -17.31 37.14
N LYS A 444 17.27 -16.05 36.80
CA LYS A 444 16.67 -15.37 35.65
C LYS A 444 17.77 -14.93 34.70
N ASP A 445 18.49 -15.91 34.16
CA ASP A 445 19.21 -15.75 32.89
C ASP A 445 18.27 -16.20 31.77
N VAL A 446 17.51 -15.25 31.23
CA VAL A 446 17.11 -15.26 29.82
C VAL A 446 17.55 -13.92 29.27
N SER A 447 18.84 -13.85 28.95
CA SER A 447 19.43 -12.76 28.17
C SER A 447 18.91 -12.88 26.74
N LEU A 448 17.74 -12.31 26.47
CA LEU A 448 17.24 -12.13 25.11
C LEU A 448 17.84 -10.84 24.57
N HIS A 449 19.01 -10.99 23.95
CA HIS A 449 19.70 -9.94 23.22
C HIS A 449 18.89 -9.60 21.96
N VAL A 450 17.84 -8.80 22.10
CA VAL A 450 17.25 -8.08 20.98
C VAL A 450 18.16 -6.88 20.74
N GLN A 451 19.00 -6.95 19.72
CA GLN A 451 19.61 -5.75 19.13
C GLN A 451 18.47 -4.89 18.59
N LEU A 452 18.03 -3.93 19.40
CA LEU A 452 17.31 -2.76 18.93
C LEU A 452 18.25 -2.01 17.99
N VAL A 453 17.97 -2.10 16.70
CA VAL A 453 18.43 -1.11 15.72
C VAL A 453 17.76 0.21 16.14
N GLY A 454 18.61 1.21 16.41
CA GLY A 454 18.27 2.43 17.14
C GLY A 454 17.01 3.14 16.65
N GLY A 455 16.08 3.31 17.58
CA GLY A 455 15.17 4.46 17.60
C GLY A 455 15.75 5.44 18.61
N GLU A 456 16.16 6.61 18.13
CA GLU A 456 16.52 7.73 19.00
C GLU A 456 15.29 8.15 19.80
N ASP A 457 15.54 8.51 21.06
CA ASP A 457 14.57 8.90 22.06
C ASP A 457 13.61 9.97 21.56
N CYS A 458 12.31 9.78 21.81
CA CYS A 458 11.30 10.82 21.69
C CYS A 458 11.51 11.85 22.80
N PRO A 459 11.91 13.11 22.52
CA PRO A 459 12.07 14.09 23.58
C PRO A 459 10.70 14.62 24.02
N THR A 460 10.44 14.52 25.32
CA THR A 460 9.35 15.21 26.01
C THR A 460 9.36 16.70 25.69
N ARG A 461 8.24 17.16 25.12
CA ARG A 461 7.89 18.53 24.75
C ARG A 461 7.99 19.45 25.97
N LYS A 462 9.02 20.31 26.02
CA LYS A 462 9.03 21.50 26.89
C LYS A 462 8.31 22.65 26.21
N GLU A 463 7.34 23.22 26.92
CA GLU A 463 6.65 24.45 26.58
C GLU A 463 7.62 25.64 26.51
N GLY A 464 7.37 26.55 25.56
CA GLY A 464 8.08 27.83 25.48
C GLY A 464 8.18 28.40 24.07
N ALA A 465 7.08 28.87 23.50
CA ALA A 465 7.11 29.69 22.29
C ALA A 465 7.08 31.17 22.67
N GLN A 466 8.24 31.83 22.65
CA GLN A 466 8.33 33.28 22.52
C GLN A 466 8.35 33.65 21.03
N ILE A 467 7.44 34.54 20.67
CA ILE A 467 7.29 35.16 19.36
C ILE A 467 8.49 36.09 19.12
N ALA A 468 9.23 35.87 18.04
CA ALA A 468 10.20 36.83 17.52
C ALA A 468 9.89 37.11 16.04
N ASP A 469 9.47 38.35 15.83
CA ASP A 469 9.21 39.04 14.58
C ASP A 469 10.52 39.21 13.78
N SER A 470 10.51 38.87 12.49
CA SER A 470 11.67 39.07 11.61
C SER A 470 11.24 39.18 10.14
N LYS A 471 10.93 40.41 9.75
CA LYS A 471 11.01 40.90 8.37
C LYS A 471 12.44 40.69 7.83
N ASN A 472 12.59 39.98 6.72
CA ASN A 472 13.47 40.33 5.59
C ASN A 472 13.58 39.18 4.58
N VAL A 473 13.10 39.40 3.36
CA VAL A 473 13.45 38.60 2.18
C VAL A 473 13.90 39.57 1.08
N PRO A 474 15.13 39.48 0.57
CA PRO A 474 15.53 40.13 -0.67
C PRO A 474 15.47 39.14 -1.85
N GLY A 475 15.20 39.66 -3.05
CA GLY A 475 15.65 39.04 -4.30
C GLY A 475 14.56 38.63 -5.28
N VAL A 476 13.99 39.61 -5.97
CA VAL A 476 13.36 39.43 -7.28
C VAL A 476 14.49 39.24 -8.30
N VAL A 477 14.50 38.09 -9.00
CA VAL A 477 15.37 37.86 -10.16
C VAL A 477 14.57 38.22 -11.42
N GLU A 478 14.92 39.34 -12.05
CA GLU A 478 14.46 39.71 -13.39
C GLU A 478 15.06 38.75 -14.44
N MET A 479 14.22 38.29 -15.37
CA MET A 479 14.63 37.58 -16.59
C MET A 479 14.81 38.59 -17.73
N PRO A 480 15.91 38.53 -18.52
CA PRO A 480 16.13 39.45 -19.62
C PRO A 480 15.31 39.08 -20.85
N GLY A 481 14.83 40.13 -21.53
CA GLY A 481 13.96 40.07 -22.68
C GLY A 481 14.54 39.41 -23.92
N THR A 482 13.64 38.80 -24.69
CA THR A 482 13.83 38.36 -26.07
C THR A 482 13.93 39.56 -27.00
N LYS A 483 15.06 39.67 -27.70
CA LYS A 483 15.23 40.51 -28.89
C LYS A 483 14.79 39.74 -30.14
N ASP A 484 14.26 40.51 -31.07
CA ASP A 484 13.88 40.18 -32.43
C ASP A 484 14.94 39.36 -33.20
N GLN A 485 14.47 38.33 -33.92
CA GLN A 485 14.91 37.96 -35.27
C GLN A 485 13.93 37.00 -35.94
#